data_AF-A0A0F3IM12-F1
#
_entry.id   AF-A0A0F3IM12-F1
#
_cell.length_a   1.000
_cell.length_b   1.000
_cell.length_c   1.000
_cell.angle_alpha   90.00
_cell.angle_beta   90.00
_cell.angle_gamma   90.00
#
_symmetry.space_group_name_H-M   'P 1'
#
loop_
_entity.id
_entity.type
_entity.pdbx_description
1 polymer ?
#
loop_
_entity_poly.entity_id
_entity_poly.type
_entity_poly.pdbx_seq_one_letter_code
_entity_poly.pdbx_strand_id
1 'polypeptide(L)' 'AGTISLGLKEDGVDWALDDNNRKLITADMEKKIKEIRADIIGGKIKVIDYRANNNSCPVS' A
#
# COMPACT_ATOMS: atom_id res chain seq x y z
N ALA A 1 25.84 8.18 -10.03
CA ALA A 1 25.03 7.62 -8.92
C ALA A 1 23.65 7.26 -9.46
N GLY A 2 23.00 6.21 -8.93
CA GLY A 2 21.69 5.73 -9.37
C GLY A 2 20.62 5.79 -8.27
N THR A 3 19.38 5.44 -8.60
CA THR A 3 18.22 5.45 -7.69
C THR A 3 17.95 4.05 -7.13
N ILE A 4 17.68 3.95 -5.82
CA ILE A 4 17.18 2.74 -5.16
C ILE A 4 15.72 2.99 -4.78
N SER A 5 14.83 2.06 -5.13
CA SER A 5 13.41 2.11 -4.76
C SER A 5 13.12 1.03 -3.73
N LEU A 6 12.51 1.41 -2.61
CA LEU A 6 12.12 0.50 -1.53
C LEU A 6 10.59 0.56 -1.38
N GLY A 7 9.90 -0.51 -1.75
CA GLY A 7 8.44 -0.63 -1.63
C GLY A 7 8.03 -1.58 -0.50
N LEU A 8 6.77 -2.05 -0.56
CA LEU A 8 6.22 -3.04 0.39
C LEU A 8 7.03 -4.36 0.41
N LYS A 9 7.68 -4.71 -0.70
CA LYS A 9 8.49 -5.94 -0.80
C LYS A 9 9.84 -5.82 -0.10
N GLU A 10 10.42 -4.61 -0.10
CA GLU A 10 11.70 -4.30 0.53
C GLU A 10 11.53 -3.74 1.95
N ASP A 11 10.31 -3.79 2.50
CA ASP A 11 9.93 -3.22 3.80
C ASP A 11 10.31 -1.72 3.95
N GLY A 12 10.40 -0.99 2.83
CA GLY A 12 10.70 0.46 2.83
C GLY A 12 9.50 1.34 3.17
N VAL A 13 8.30 0.78 3.07
CA VAL A 13 7.02 1.37 3.44
C VAL A 13 6.09 0.24 3.85
N ASP A 14 5.16 0.49 4.77
CA ASP A 14 4.10 -0.47 5.11
C ASP A 14 2.88 0.23 5.74
N TRP A 15 1.82 -0.54 5.97
CA TRP A 15 0.70 -0.15 6.81
C TRP A 15 1.03 -0.40 8.29
N ALA A 16 0.62 0.55 9.15
CA ALA A 16 0.75 0.46 10.59
C ALA A 16 -0.61 0.66 11.27
N LEU A 17 -0.82 -0.07 12.37
CA LEU A 17 -1.99 0.07 13.23
C LEU A 17 -1.53 0.24 14.68
N ASP A 18 -1.70 1.44 15.21
CA ASP A 18 -1.41 1.75 16.61
C ASP A 18 -2.68 1.67 17.49
N ASP A 19 -2.47 1.79 18.81
CA ASP A 19 -3.53 1.68 19.81
C ASP A 19 -4.56 2.81 19.73
N ASN A 20 -4.17 4.01 19.29
CA ASN A 20 -5.09 5.15 19.13
C ASN A 20 -6.04 4.91 17.95
N ASN A 21 -5.55 4.26 16.91
CA ASN A 21 -6.29 3.97 15.69
C ASN A 21 -7.06 2.64 15.74
N ARG A 22 -6.79 1.77 16.73
CA ARG A 22 -7.38 0.43 16.80
C ARG A 22 -8.91 0.39 16.76
N LYS A 23 -9.56 1.37 17.39
CA LYS A 23 -11.04 1.46 17.45
C LYS A 23 -11.68 1.78 16.09
N LEU A 24 -10.91 2.30 15.13
CA LEU A 24 -11.39 2.67 13.80
C LEU A 24 -11.30 1.51 12.79
N ILE A 25 -10.52 0.47 13.10
CA ILE A 25 -10.21 -0.61 12.17
C ILE A 25 -10.88 -1.91 12.65
N THR A 26 -11.83 -2.39 11.85
CA THR A 26 -12.46 -3.69 12.09
C THR A 26 -11.53 -4.84 11.69
N ALA A 27 -11.81 -6.05 12.18
CA ALA A 27 -11.06 -7.25 11.78
C ALA A 27 -11.11 -7.51 10.26
N ASP A 28 -12.25 -7.23 9.61
CA ASP A 28 -12.40 -7.38 8.17
C ASP A 28 -11.57 -6.35 7.39
N MET A 29 -11.48 -5.11 7.89
CA MET A 29 -10.60 -4.09 7.29
C MET A 29 -9.13 -4.49 7.40
N GLU A 30 -8.69 -4.95 8.57
CA GLU A 30 -7.33 -5.42 8.79
C GLU A 30 -6.99 -6.63 7.88
N LYS A 31 -7.91 -7.60 7.76
CA LYS A 31 -7.76 -8.73 6.84
C LYS A 31 -7.59 -8.25 5.39
N LYS A 32 -8.47 -7.36 4.94
CA LYS A 32 -8.44 -6.82 3.58
C LYS A 32 -7.15 -6.06 3.27
N ILE A 33 -6.62 -5.28 4.22
CA ILE A 33 -5.33 -4.58 4.02
C ILE A 33 -4.18 -5.58 3.89
N LYS A 34 -4.15 -6.65 4.69
CA LYS A 34 -3.13 -7.70 4.59
C LYS A 34 -3.19 -8.43 3.26
N GLU A 35 -4.39 -8.72 2.76
CA GLU A 35 -4.58 -9.31 1.42
C GLU A 35 -4.11 -8.36 0.31
N ILE A 36 -4.46 -7.08 0.37
CA ILE A 36 -3.99 -6.06 -0.58
C ILE A 36 -2.47 -5.94 -0.56
N ARG A 37 -1.84 -5.93 0.62
CA ARG A 37 -0.37 -5.93 0.76
C ARG A 37 0.24 -7.13 0.03
N ALA A 38 -0.29 -8.33 0.27
CA ALA A 38 0.18 -9.54 -0.40
C ALA A 38 -0.03 -9.48 -1.92
N ASP A 39 -1.17 -8.98 -2.38
CA ASP A 39 -1.48 -8.82 -3.80
C ASP A 39 -0.56 -7.78 -4.49
N ILE A 40 -0.17 -6.70 -3.81
CA ILE A 40 0.81 -5.73 -4.33
C ILE A 40 2.19 -6.37 -4.44
N ILE A 41 2.64 -7.07 -3.39
CA ILE A 41 3.94 -7.75 -3.37
C ILE A 41 3.99 -8.87 -4.43
N GLY A 42 2.89 -9.59 -4.60
CA GLY A 42 2.72 -10.64 -5.61
C GLY A 42 2.50 -10.11 -7.04
N GLY A 43 2.41 -8.79 -7.22
CA GLY A 43 2.24 -8.15 -8.53
C GLY A 43 0.82 -8.24 -9.11
N LYS A 44 -0.15 -8.78 -8.38
CA LYS A 44 -1.56 -8.82 -8.78
C LYS A 44 -2.18 -7.41 -8.79
N ILE A 45 -1.84 -6.58 -7.80
CA ILE A 45 -2.19 -5.15 -7.79
C ILE A 45 -0.95 -4.35 -8.18
N LYS A 46 -1.03 -3.63 -9.30
CA LYS A 46 0.03 -2.73 -9.75
C LYS A 46 -0.27 -1.29 -9.30
N VAL A 47 0.47 -0.80 -8.32
CA VAL A 47 0.37 0.59 -7.86
C VAL A 47 1.00 1.50 -8.92
N ILE A 48 0.24 2.48 -9.41
CA ILE A 48 0.70 3.43 -10.42
C ILE A 48 1.31 4.67 -9.77
N ASP A 49 2.27 5.32 -10.45
CA ASP A 49 2.72 6.65 -10.08
C ASP A 49 1.70 7.69 -10.53
N TYR A 50 0.93 8.25 -9.60
CA TYR A 50 -0.10 9.25 -9.91
C TYR A 50 0.47 10.51 -10.59
N ARG A 51 1.75 10.82 -10.36
CA ARG A 51 2.44 11.97 -11.00
C ARG A 51 2.64 11.73 -12.49
N ALA A 52 2.77 10.47 -12.91
CA ALA A 52 2.85 10.11 -14.32
C ALA A 52 1.52 10.31 -15.07
N ASN A 53 0.41 10.52 -14.33
CA ASN A 53 -0.92 10.70 -14.87
C ASN A 53 -1.51 12.09 -14.51
N ASN A 54 -0.77 13.17 -14.78
CA ASN A 54 -1.20 14.56 -14.50
C ASN A 54 -1.69 14.77 -13.04
N ASN A 55 -1.02 14.13 -12.08
CA ASN A 55 -1.41 14.11 -10.67
C ASN A 55 -2.82 13.54 -10.40
N SER A 56 -3.31 12.64 -11.26
CA SER A 56 -4.61 11.99 -11.13
C SER A 56 -4.46 10.54 -10.64
N CYS A 57 -5.19 10.21 -9.57
CA CYS A 57 -5.33 8.84 -9.10
C CYS A 57 -6.43 8.14 -9.92
N PRO A 58 -6.18 6.93 -10.46
CA PRO A 58 -7.21 6.13 -11.12
C PRO A 58 -8.12 5.50 -10.07
N VAL A 59 -8.91 6.33 -9.41
CA VAL A 59 -10.08 5.90 -8.64
C VAL A 59 -11.28 6.06 -9.55
N SER A 60 -11.60 4.98 -10.25
CA SER A 60 -12.80 4.82 -11.08
C SER A 60 -13.63 3.67 -10.54
#